data_AF-A0A7S2GLH8-F1
#
_entry.id   AF-A0A7S2GLH8-F1
#
_cell.length_a   1.000
_cell.length_b   1.000
_cell.length_c   1.000
_cell.angle_alpha   90.00
_cell.angle_beta   90.00
_cell.angle_gamma   90.00
#
_symmetry.space_group_name_H-M   'P 1'
#
loop_
_entity.id
_entity.type
_entity.pdbx_description
1 polymer ?
#
loop_
_entity_poly.entity_id
_entity_poly.type
_entity_poly.pdbx_seq_one_letter_code
_entity_poly.pdbx_strand_id
1 'polypeptide(L)'
;KKLHGKERRLHCTGEFVGREQVAMALRAADCCVSASVMETIGFTAMEALSCGTPMLAANAQGFKEHLNHGVNARLWTPYDAASFDRELAATMATERSGSWAREALRDSMEDASVDACTDRCLSAYESTGHANKRAVRLALTVFMFYLNIITCWVMR
;
A
#
# COMPACT_ATOMS: atom_id res chain seq x y z
N LYS A 1 9.38 -23.11 -29.25
CA LYS A 1 8.28 -24.00 -28.77
C LYS A 1 7.33 -23.16 -27.92
N LYS A 2 6.02 -23.16 -28.18
CA LYS A 2 5.07 -22.37 -27.38
C LYS A 2 5.02 -22.94 -25.95
N LEU A 3 5.34 -22.12 -24.96
CA LEU A 3 5.44 -22.52 -23.55
C LEU A 3 4.12 -22.30 -22.76
N HIS A 4 3.11 -21.67 -23.37
CA HIS A 4 1.80 -21.38 -22.79
C HIS A 4 0.65 -22.02 -23.58
N GLY A 5 -0.49 -22.26 -22.92
CA GLY A 5 -1.67 -22.91 -23.49
C GLY A 5 -2.46 -23.72 -22.46
N LYS A 6 -3.75 -23.97 -22.74
CA LYS A 6 -4.65 -24.74 -21.85
C LYS A 6 -4.09 -26.15 -21.59
N GLU A 7 -3.49 -26.75 -22.61
CA GLU A 7 -2.85 -28.08 -22.56
C GLU A 7 -1.66 -28.12 -21.60
N ARG A 8 -1.07 -26.96 -21.28
CA ARG A 8 0.01 -26.82 -20.29
C ARG A 8 -0.46 -26.24 -18.96
N ARG A 9 -1.78 -26.02 -18.79
CA ARG A 9 -2.39 -25.33 -17.64
C ARG A 9 -1.87 -23.90 -17.44
N LEU A 10 -1.37 -23.26 -18.51
CA LEU A 10 -0.91 -21.89 -18.48
C LEU A 10 -1.84 -21.04 -19.35
N HIS A 11 -2.69 -20.26 -18.69
CA HIS A 11 -3.69 -19.42 -19.32
C HIS A 11 -3.19 -17.97 -19.31
N CYS A 12 -2.77 -17.48 -20.48
CA CYS A 12 -2.44 -16.06 -20.67
C CYS A 12 -3.66 -15.36 -21.28
N THR A 13 -4.10 -14.24 -20.71
CA THR A 13 -5.23 -13.46 -21.24
C THR A 13 -4.89 -12.84 -22.59
N GLY A 14 -3.63 -12.48 -22.83
CA GLY A 14 -3.15 -11.92 -24.11
C GLY A 14 -3.56 -10.46 -24.35
N GLU A 15 -4.37 -9.88 -23.48
CA GLU A 15 -4.90 -8.53 -23.55
C GLU A 15 -4.85 -7.87 -22.16
N PHE A 16 -4.83 -6.54 -22.14
CA PHE A 16 -5.03 -5.77 -20.92
C PHE A 16 -6.48 -5.90 -20.48
N VAL A 17 -6.68 -6.39 -19.26
CA VAL A 17 -8.00 -6.51 -18.64
C VAL A 17 -8.26 -5.34 -17.71
N GLY A 18 -9.52 -4.94 -17.57
CA GLY A 18 -9.94 -3.90 -16.66
C GLY A 18 -9.81 -4.30 -15.19
N ARG A 19 -9.83 -3.29 -14.30
CA ARG A 19 -9.68 -3.48 -12.85
C ARG A 19 -10.66 -4.49 -12.24
N GLU A 20 -11.91 -4.49 -12.70
CA GLU A 20 -12.93 -5.43 -12.20
C GLU A 20 -12.57 -6.89 -12.53
N GLN A 21 -12.08 -7.14 -13.74
CA GLN A 21 -11.67 -8.47 -14.19
C GLN A 21 -10.43 -8.96 -13.42
N VAL A 22 -9.48 -8.06 -13.13
CA VAL A 22 -8.35 -8.36 -12.25
C VAL A 22 -8.85 -8.75 -10.86
N ALA A 23 -9.73 -7.94 -10.26
CA ALA A 23 -10.29 -8.22 -8.94
C ALA A 23 -11.10 -9.53 -8.89
N MET A 24 -11.81 -9.88 -9.98
CA MET A 24 -12.48 -11.18 -10.11
C MET A 24 -11.48 -12.33 -10.17
N ALA A 25 -10.42 -12.20 -10.97
CA ALA A 25 -9.38 -13.22 -11.09
C ALA A 25 -8.65 -13.44 -9.76
N LEU A 26 -8.29 -12.37 -9.05
CA LEU A 26 -7.68 -12.45 -7.72
C LEU A 26 -8.62 -13.16 -6.74
N ARG A 27 -9.88 -12.73 -6.62
CA ARG A 27 -10.87 -13.37 -5.72
C ARG A 27 -11.08 -14.86 -5.99
N ALA A 28 -10.99 -15.27 -7.26
CA ALA A 28 -11.13 -16.66 -7.67
C ALA A 28 -9.86 -17.50 -7.45
N ALA A 29 -8.70 -16.87 -7.24
CA ALA A 29 -7.43 -17.57 -7.11
C ALA A 29 -7.18 -18.13 -5.70
N ASP A 30 -6.46 -19.25 -5.64
CA ASP A 30 -5.97 -19.83 -4.38
C ASP A 30 -4.75 -19.08 -3.83
N CYS A 31 -3.96 -18.46 -4.71
CA CYS A 31 -2.90 -17.52 -4.31
C CYS A 31 -2.53 -16.61 -5.50
N CYS A 32 -2.01 -15.43 -5.20
CA CYS A 32 -1.34 -14.57 -6.17
C CYS A 32 0.17 -14.79 -6.07
N VAL A 33 0.85 -14.98 -7.20
CA VAL A 33 2.31 -15.22 -7.22
C VAL A 33 3.03 -14.05 -7.87
N SER A 34 4.05 -13.52 -7.22
CA SER A 34 4.99 -12.57 -7.82
C SER A 34 6.42 -13.10 -7.75
N ALA A 35 7.08 -13.10 -8.91
CA ALA A 35 8.50 -13.40 -9.02
C ALA A 35 9.39 -12.16 -9.13
N SER A 36 8.85 -10.98 -8.82
CA SER A 36 9.63 -9.74 -8.87
C SER A 36 10.60 -9.65 -7.69
N VAL A 37 11.89 -9.49 -7.99
CA VAL A 37 12.97 -9.29 -7.00
C VAL A 37 13.26 -7.82 -6.73
N MET A 38 12.69 -6.93 -7.54
CA MET A 38 12.70 -5.49 -7.34
C MET A 38 11.26 -5.00 -7.44
N GLU A 39 10.77 -4.36 -6.40
CA GLU A 39 9.47 -3.72 -6.40
C GLU A 39 9.54 -2.41 -5.64
N THR A 40 8.66 -1.48 -5.98
CA THR A 40 8.57 -0.17 -5.34
C THR A 40 7.71 -0.27 -4.08
N ILE A 41 6.40 -0.07 -4.23
CA ILE A 41 5.41 -0.08 -3.14
C ILE A 41 4.67 -1.44 -3.10
N GLY A 42 4.62 -2.17 -4.22
CA GLY A 42 3.94 -3.47 -4.24
C GLY A 42 2.42 -3.37 -4.29
N PHE A 43 1.87 -2.50 -5.16
CA PHE A 43 0.42 -2.39 -5.37
C PHE A 43 -0.25 -3.74 -5.68
N THR A 44 0.41 -4.62 -6.42
CA THR A 44 -0.08 -5.97 -6.69
C THR A 44 -0.33 -6.77 -5.41
N ALA A 45 0.49 -6.58 -4.38
CA ALA A 45 0.30 -7.22 -3.08
C ALA A 45 -0.92 -6.65 -2.36
N MET A 46 -1.06 -5.33 -2.34
CA MET A 46 -2.23 -4.66 -1.77
C MET A 46 -3.52 -5.09 -2.47
N GLU A 47 -3.53 -5.17 -3.80
CA GLU A 47 -4.70 -5.62 -4.58
C GLU A 47 -5.07 -7.07 -4.25
N ALA A 48 -4.08 -7.98 -4.18
CA ALA A 48 -4.31 -9.38 -3.84
C ALA A 48 -4.91 -9.53 -2.42
N LEU A 49 -4.28 -8.89 -1.43
CA LEU A 49 -4.73 -8.94 -0.03
C LEU A 49 -6.10 -8.29 0.15
N SER A 50 -6.35 -7.15 -0.50
CA SER A 50 -7.67 -6.48 -0.52
C SER A 50 -8.76 -7.32 -1.20
N CYS A 51 -8.38 -8.24 -2.10
CA CYS A 51 -9.30 -9.22 -2.66
C CYS A 51 -9.52 -10.44 -1.74
N GLY A 52 -8.83 -10.53 -0.61
CA GLY A 52 -8.83 -11.70 0.28
C GLY A 52 -8.01 -12.87 -0.27
N THR A 53 -6.95 -12.56 -1.02
CA THR A 53 -6.10 -13.55 -1.71
C THR A 53 -4.67 -13.43 -1.19
N PRO A 54 -4.10 -14.51 -0.62
CA PRO A 54 -2.77 -14.48 -0.05
C PRO A 54 -1.75 -14.50 -1.18
N MET A 55 -0.54 -14.07 -0.83
CA MET A 55 0.53 -13.92 -1.80
C MET A 55 1.67 -14.91 -1.56
N LEU A 56 2.23 -15.43 -2.65
CA LEU A 56 3.54 -16.05 -2.69
C LEU A 56 4.48 -15.11 -3.44
N ALA A 57 5.42 -14.48 -2.75
CA ALA A 57 6.28 -13.45 -3.33
C ALA A 57 7.76 -13.72 -3.08
N ALA A 58 8.63 -13.23 -3.97
CA ALA A 58 10.05 -13.21 -3.67
C ALA A 58 10.29 -12.31 -2.45
N ASN A 59 11.23 -12.69 -1.58
CA ASN A 59 11.63 -11.87 -0.42
C ASN A 59 12.42 -10.62 -0.89
N ALA A 60 11.69 -9.66 -1.46
CA ALA A 60 12.18 -8.42 -2.02
C ALA A 60 11.74 -7.22 -1.17
N GLN A 61 12.50 -6.12 -1.23
CA GLN A 61 12.29 -4.96 -0.37
C GLN A 61 10.89 -4.35 -0.52
N GLY A 62 10.38 -4.20 -1.75
CA GLY A 62 9.11 -3.52 -2.03
C GLY A 62 7.85 -4.25 -1.53
N PHE A 63 7.96 -5.46 -1.00
CA PHE A 63 6.83 -6.17 -0.41
C PHE A 63 6.82 -6.14 1.12
N LYS A 64 7.91 -5.71 1.77
CA LYS A 64 8.08 -5.84 3.23
C LYS A 64 7.09 -5.02 4.05
N GLU A 65 6.52 -3.97 3.46
CA GLU A 65 5.54 -3.11 4.12
C GLU A 65 4.16 -3.79 4.24
N HIS A 66 3.82 -4.67 3.30
CA HIS A 66 2.47 -5.25 3.20
C HIS A 66 2.44 -6.77 3.41
N LEU A 67 3.55 -7.46 3.12
CA LEU A 67 3.64 -8.91 3.22
C LEU A 67 4.43 -9.32 4.46
N ASN A 68 3.78 -10.14 5.28
CA ASN A 68 4.37 -10.77 6.44
C ASN A 68 4.38 -12.29 6.25
N HIS A 69 5.59 -12.87 6.21
CA HIS A 69 5.83 -14.28 5.97
C HIS A 69 5.13 -15.15 7.04
N GLY A 70 4.27 -16.07 6.59
CA GLY A 70 3.49 -16.96 7.44
C GLY A 70 2.20 -16.37 7.99
N VAL A 71 1.94 -15.06 7.80
CA VAL A 71 0.75 -14.38 8.34
C VAL A 71 -0.27 -14.12 7.25
N ASN A 72 0.10 -13.36 6.21
CA ASN A 72 -0.77 -13.02 5.08
C ASN A 72 -0.14 -13.37 3.72
N ALA A 73 1.11 -13.82 3.73
CA ALA A 73 1.86 -14.25 2.57
C ALA A 73 2.92 -15.28 2.93
N ARG A 74 3.48 -15.93 1.91
CA ARG A 74 4.71 -16.73 2.01
C ARG A 74 5.76 -16.08 1.13
N LEU A 75 6.98 -15.99 1.65
CA LEU A 75 8.11 -15.33 1.00
C LEU A 75 9.20 -16.34 0.72
N TRP A 76 9.63 -16.43 -0.54
CA TRP A 76 10.70 -17.34 -0.97
C TRP A 76 12.01 -16.59 -1.26
N THR A 77 13.14 -17.28 -1.13
CA THR A 77 14.47 -16.70 -1.34
C THR A 77 14.72 -16.42 -2.83
N PRO A 78 14.97 -15.16 -3.25
CA PRO A 78 15.29 -14.83 -4.63
C PRO A 78 16.40 -15.72 -5.22
N TYR A 79 16.22 -16.14 -6.48
CA TYR A 79 17.14 -17.02 -7.21
C TYR A 79 17.31 -18.45 -6.64
N ASP A 80 16.48 -18.85 -5.68
CA ASP A 80 16.41 -20.22 -5.15
C ASP A 80 15.08 -20.88 -5.54
N ALA A 81 15.11 -21.69 -6.61
CA ALA A 81 13.94 -22.42 -7.09
C ALA A 81 13.42 -23.44 -6.05
N ALA A 82 14.31 -24.05 -5.26
CA ALA A 82 13.90 -24.98 -4.22
C ALA A 82 13.18 -24.25 -3.08
N SER A 83 13.57 -23.00 -2.78
CA SER A 83 12.80 -22.16 -1.85
C SER A 83 11.43 -21.82 -2.40
N PHE A 84 11.30 -21.52 -3.69
CA PHE A 84 9.99 -21.28 -4.31
C PHE A 84 9.07 -22.50 -4.16
N ASP A 85 9.56 -23.69 -4.50
CA ASP A 85 8.76 -24.92 -4.44
C ASP A 85 8.30 -25.24 -3.01
N ARG A 86 9.18 -25.07 -2.01
CA ARG A 86 8.82 -25.26 -0.59
C ARG A 86 7.70 -24.31 -0.16
N GLU A 87 7.85 -23.02 -0.46
CA GLU A 87 6.88 -22.01 -0.06
C GLU A 87 5.56 -22.13 -0.81
N LEU A 88 5.58 -22.55 -2.08
CA LEU A 88 4.37 -22.87 -2.84
C LEU A 88 3.63 -24.05 -2.21
N ALA A 89 4.32 -25.15 -1.93
CA ALA A 89 3.72 -26.31 -1.27
C ALA A 89 3.11 -25.94 0.09
N ALA A 90 3.82 -25.15 0.89
CA ALA A 90 3.32 -24.65 2.16
C ALA A 90 2.10 -23.74 2.00
N THR A 91 2.08 -22.87 0.99
CA THR A 91 0.93 -22.00 0.68
C THR A 91 -0.30 -22.84 0.33
N MET A 92 -0.15 -23.86 -0.52
CA MET A 92 -1.27 -24.72 -0.93
C MET A 92 -1.79 -25.62 0.22
N ALA A 93 -0.96 -25.93 1.21
CA ALA A 93 -1.33 -26.71 2.38
C ALA A 93 -1.88 -25.85 3.55
N THR A 94 -1.81 -24.52 3.46
CA THR A 94 -2.23 -23.63 4.54
C THR A 94 -3.75 -23.53 4.58
N GLU A 95 -4.36 -23.79 5.74
CA GLU A 95 -5.79 -23.61 5.94
C GLU A 95 -6.17 -22.12 5.85
N ARG A 96 -7.31 -21.82 5.22
CA ARG A 96 -7.82 -20.45 5.09
C ARG A 96 -8.59 -20.00 6.33
N SER A 97 -7.91 -20.02 7.47
CA SER A 97 -8.42 -19.66 8.79
C SER A 97 -7.50 -18.64 9.47
N GLY A 98 -7.96 -18.01 10.56
CA GLY A 98 -7.16 -17.02 11.30
C GLY A 98 -6.69 -15.87 10.41
N SER A 99 -5.38 -15.58 10.42
CA SER A 99 -4.78 -14.53 9.57
C SER A 99 -4.84 -14.82 8.07
N TRP A 100 -5.10 -16.07 7.67
CA TRP A 100 -5.24 -16.51 6.28
C TRP A 100 -6.69 -16.56 5.80
N ALA A 101 -7.65 -16.27 6.68
CA ALA A 101 -9.06 -16.08 6.31
C ALA A 101 -9.18 -14.89 5.37
N ARG A 102 -10.14 -14.94 4.42
CA ARG A 102 -10.27 -13.92 3.38
C ARG A 102 -10.53 -12.54 3.97
N GLU A 103 -11.33 -12.46 5.02
CA GLU A 103 -11.67 -11.24 5.74
C GLU A 103 -10.43 -10.68 6.44
N ALA A 104 -9.68 -11.51 7.18
CA ALA A 104 -8.45 -11.09 7.84
C ALA A 104 -7.39 -10.54 6.86
N LEU A 105 -7.29 -11.13 5.65
CA LEU A 105 -6.41 -10.61 4.59
C LEU A 105 -6.86 -9.23 4.11
N ARG A 106 -8.17 -8.98 3.99
CA ARG A 106 -8.72 -7.67 3.61
C ARG A 106 -8.46 -6.64 4.69
N ASP A 107 -8.74 -7.01 5.94
CA ASP A 107 -8.56 -6.14 7.11
C ASP A 107 -7.09 -5.74 7.26
N SER A 108 -6.16 -6.61 6.89
CA SER A 108 -4.72 -6.29 6.91
C SER A 108 -4.34 -5.10 6.02
N MET A 109 -5.19 -4.72 5.05
CA MET A 109 -4.99 -3.60 4.13
C MET A 109 -5.80 -2.36 4.48
N GLU A 110 -6.50 -2.32 5.61
CA GLU A 110 -7.31 -1.16 6.03
C GLU A 110 -6.47 0.13 6.09
N ASP A 111 -5.28 0.04 6.70
CA ASP A 111 -4.33 1.14 6.76
C ASP A 111 -3.77 1.55 5.40
N ALA A 112 -3.80 0.66 4.41
CA ALA A 112 -3.35 0.93 3.05
C ALA A 112 -4.49 1.46 2.14
N SER A 113 -5.70 1.62 2.67
CA SER A 113 -6.83 2.16 1.93
C SER A 113 -6.57 3.59 1.46
N VAL A 114 -7.26 4.00 0.38
CA VAL A 114 -7.18 5.37 -0.15
C VAL A 114 -7.61 6.38 0.91
N ASP A 115 -8.64 6.07 1.69
CA ASP A 115 -9.15 6.94 2.74
C ASP A 115 -8.11 7.12 3.85
N ALA A 116 -7.55 6.03 4.39
CA ALA A 116 -6.50 6.10 5.41
C ALA A 116 -5.24 6.84 4.90
N CYS A 117 -4.86 6.62 3.64
CA CYS A 117 -3.75 7.36 3.02
C CYS A 117 -4.06 8.86 2.89
N THR A 118 -5.31 9.20 2.55
CA THR A 118 -5.77 10.59 2.41
C THR A 118 -5.77 11.29 3.76
N ASP A 119 -6.31 10.65 4.79
CA ASP A 119 -6.35 11.19 6.15
C ASP A 119 -4.94 11.45 6.70
N ARG A 120 -4.00 10.50 6.51
CA ARG A 120 -2.59 10.70 6.89
C ARG A 120 -1.95 11.84 6.12
N CYS A 121 -2.24 11.95 4.82
CA CYS A 121 -1.72 13.02 3.98
C CYS A 121 -2.23 14.39 4.44
N LEU A 122 -3.54 14.51 4.71
CA LEU A 122 -4.17 15.72 5.23
C LEU A 122 -3.63 16.09 6.61
N SER A 123 -3.53 15.13 7.53
CA SER A 123 -2.95 15.34 8.85
C SER A 123 -1.50 15.87 8.78
N ALA A 124 -0.69 15.34 7.85
CA ALA A 124 0.67 15.84 7.61
C ALA A 124 0.65 17.30 7.13
N TYR A 125 -0.24 17.67 6.20
CA TYR A 125 -0.40 19.06 5.77
C TYR A 125 -0.82 19.98 6.91
N GLU A 126 -1.80 19.57 7.72
CA GLU A 126 -2.28 20.37 8.85
C GLU A 126 -1.19 20.57 9.91
N SER A 127 -0.39 19.53 10.18
CA SER A 127 0.70 19.58 11.17
C SER A 127 1.80 20.59 10.83
N THR A 128 1.98 20.91 9.55
CA THR A 128 3.06 21.79 9.08
C THR A 128 2.67 23.26 8.97
N GLY A 129 1.38 23.64 9.07
CA GLY A 129 1.05 25.01 8.71
C GLY A 129 -0.36 25.54 8.90
N HIS A 130 -0.87 25.54 10.15
CA HIS A 130 -1.65 26.68 10.66
C HIS A 130 -1.26 27.05 12.10
N ALA A 131 0.05 27.13 12.42
CA ALA A 131 0.44 28.10 13.45
C ALA A 131 -0.09 29.46 12.99
N ASN A 132 -0.98 30.08 13.77
CA ASN A 132 -1.84 31.20 13.38
C ASN A 132 -1.03 32.45 12.96
N LYS A 133 -0.47 32.43 11.74
CA LYS A 133 0.27 33.55 11.14
C LYS A 133 -0.63 34.78 10.98
N ARG A 134 -1.96 34.60 10.98
CA ARG A 134 -2.95 35.70 11.02
C ARG A 134 -2.92 36.45 12.35
N ALA A 135 -2.90 35.76 13.48
CA ALA A 135 -2.81 36.42 14.79
C ALA A 135 -1.47 37.17 14.96
N VAL A 136 -0.36 36.58 14.53
CA VAL A 136 0.97 37.21 14.57
C VAL A 136 1.04 38.41 13.61
N ARG A 137 0.52 38.28 12.38
CA ARG A 137 0.41 39.43 11.45
C ARG A 137 -0.47 40.53 12.02
N LEU A 138 -1.64 40.20 12.55
CA LEU A 138 -2.57 41.18 13.10
C LEU A 138 -1.95 41.91 14.29
N ALA A 139 -1.28 41.19 15.20
CA ALA A 139 -0.56 41.78 16.32
C ALA A 139 0.57 42.72 15.85
N LEU A 140 1.36 42.32 14.86
CA LEU A 140 2.42 43.16 14.27
C LEU A 140 1.85 44.40 13.55
N THR A 141 0.74 44.27 12.82
CA THR A 141 0.09 45.38 12.13
C THR A 141 -0.49 46.38 13.12
N VAL A 142 -1.19 45.92 14.16
CA VAL A 142 -1.73 46.78 15.22
C VAL A 142 -0.60 47.48 15.98
N PHE A 143 0.48 46.76 16.29
CA PHE A 143 1.65 47.32 16.95
C PHE A 143 2.33 48.42 16.13
N MET A 144 2.55 48.20 14.82
CA MET A 144 3.12 49.23 13.94
C MET A 144 2.20 50.46 13.80
N PHE A 145 0.87 50.26 13.79
CA PHE A 145 -0.09 51.36 13.75
C PHE A 145 -0.01 52.24 15.01
N TYR A 146 0.05 51.61 16.19
CA TYR A 146 0.24 52.30 17.47
C TYR A 146 1.56 53.06 17.52
N LEU A 147 2.66 52.45 17.06
CA LEU A 147 3.95 53.14 17.00
C LEU A 147 3.88 54.40 16.14
N ASN A 148 3.22 54.32 14.97
CA ASN A 148 3.05 55.46 14.05
C ASN A 148 2.26 56.61 14.69
N ILE A 149 1.16 56.30 15.38
CA ILE A 149 0.33 57.28 16.09
C ILE A 149 1.15 57.98 17.18
N ILE A 150 1.92 57.22 17.97
CA ILE A 150 2.77 57.79 19.03
C ILE A 150 3.85 58.70 18.44
N THR A 151 4.54 58.29 17.37
CA THR A 151 5.52 59.15 16.70
C THR A 151 4.92 60.44 16.15
N CYS A 152 3.71 60.39 15.58
CA CYS A 152 2.99 61.60 15.14
C CYS A 152 2.58 62.51 16.29
N TRP A 153 2.34 61.98 17.49
CA TRP A 153 1.96 62.78 18.67
C TRP A 153 3.17 63.43 19.36
N VAL A 154 4.34 62.78 19.33
CA VAL A 154 5.58 63.30 19.91
C VAL A 154 6.26 64.36 19.04
N MET A 155 6.03 64.37 17.72
CA MET A 155 6.60 65.34 16.78
C MET A 155 5.75 66.60 16.56
N ARG A 156 4.66 66.77 17.33
CA ARG A 156 3.73 67.89 17.23
C ARG A 156 3.78 68.74 18.50
#